data_AF-A0A7C2FKY2-F1
#
_entry.id   AF-A0A7C2FKY2-F1
#
_cell.length_a   1.000
_cell.length_b   1.000
_cell.length_c   1.000
_cell.angle_alpha   90.00
_cell.angle_beta   90.00
_cell.angle_gamma   90.00
#
_symmetry.space_group_name_H-M   'P 1'
#
loop_
_entity.id
_entity.type
_entity.pdbx_description
1 polymer ?
#
loop_
_entity_poly.entity_id
_entity_poly.type
_entity_poly.pdbx_seq_one_letter_code
_entity_poly.pdbx_strand_id
1 'polypeptide(L)'
;MNKTTKWFSDRWLVFIALAVVTPLGFACKGYFGHVPVWFNHYGGGVLYEVFFCLLAFLFWYNRRYITPIAIWVLAITCSLEFLQLWHPDFLNAARATLPGKMLLGTTFVWWDLPHYVIGCGLGWLIMNSIYKRKPKRSPAQI
;
A
#
# COMPACT_ATOMS: atom_id res chain seq x y z
N MET A 1 31.29 -7.11 1.53
CA MET A 1 29.97 -6.55 1.94
C MET A 1 29.11 -7.70 2.47
N ASN A 2 28.66 -7.66 3.73
CA ASN A 2 27.93 -8.79 4.33
C ASN A 2 26.52 -8.92 3.69
N LYS A 3 25.91 -10.12 3.72
CA LYS A 3 24.58 -10.36 3.10
C LYS A 3 23.50 -9.43 3.67
N THR A 4 23.59 -9.08 4.95
CA THR A 4 22.65 -8.23 5.68
C THR A 4 22.66 -6.78 5.20
N THR A 5 23.84 -6.16 5.06
CA THR A 5 24.01 -4.79 4.53
C THR A 5 23.52 -4.70 3.09
N LYS A 6 23.74 -5.75 2.28
CA LYS A 6 23.20 -5.81 0.91
C LYS A 6 21.66 -5.82 0.88
N TRP A 7 21.01 -6.48 1.84
CA TRP A 7 19.54 -6.49 1.93
C TRP A 7 18.97 -5.11 2.19
N PHE A 8 19.58 -4.37 3.14
CA PHE A 8 19.19 -2.99 3.46
C PHE A 8 19.48 -2.02 2.31
N SER A 9 20.66 -2.11 1.68
CA SER A 9 21.03 -1.24 0.55
C SER A 9 20.17 -1.43 -0.70
N ASP A 10 19.60 -2.62 -0.91
CA ASP A 10 18.66 -2.84 -2.02
C ASP A 10 17.26 -2.27 -1.71
N ARG A 11 16.87 -2.20 -0.43
CA ARG A 11 15.51 -1.86 0.03
C ARG A 11 15.37 -0.49 0.67
N TRP A 12 16.44 0.27 0.85
CA TRP A 12 16.40 1.56 1.53
C TRP A 12 15.40 2.54 0.89
N LEU A 13 15.30 2.56 -0.44
CA LEU A 13 14.31 3.36 -1.16
C LEU A 13 12.86 2.96 -0.82
N VAL A 14 12.61 1.67 -0.58
CA VAL A 14 11.29 1.17 -0.15
C VAL A 14 11.00 1.66 1.27
N PHE A 15 11.98 1.61 2.17
CA PHE A 15 11.84 2.15 3.52
C PHE A 15 11.55 3.65 3.52
N ILE A 16 12.23 4.44 2.69
CA ILE A 16 11.94 5.88 2.56
C ILE A 16 10.55 6.10 2.00
N ALA A 17 10.16 5.36 0.96
CA ALA A 17 8.82 5.47 0.40
C ALA A 17 7.74 5.17 1.46
N LEU A 18 7.93 4.12 2.27
CA LEU A 18 7.03 3.81 3.39
C LEU A 18 7.02 4.92 4.46
N ALA A 19 8.18 5.47 4.81
CA ALA A 19 8.30 6.55 5.79
C ALA A 19 7.63 7.86 5.33
N VAL A 20 7.48 8.07 4.01
CA VAL A 20 6.77 9.21 3.43
C VAL A 20 5.27 8.92 3.30
N VAL A 21 4.91 7.75 2.77
CA VAL A 21 3.50 7.38 2.53
C VAL A 21 2.71 7.24 3.82
N THR A 22 3.33 6.72 4.89
CA THR A 22 2.65 6.53 6.19
C THR A 22 2.14 7.84 6.79
N PRO A 23 2.98 8.87 7.06
CA PRO A 23 2.49 10.14 7.60
C PRO A 23 1.57 10.88 6.62
N LEU A 24 1.79 10.78 5.32
CA LEU A 24 0.87 11.35 4.32
C LEU A 24 -0.51 10.69 4.38
N GLY A 25 -0.59 9.37 4.58
CA GLY A 25 -1.84 8.65 4.72
C GLY A 25 -2.60 9.06 5.98
N PHE A 26 -1.90 9.23 7.11
CA PHE A 26 -2.48 9.74 8.35
C PHE A 26 -2.92 11.21 8.23
N ALA A 27 -2.13 12.05 7.55
CA ALA A 27 -2.48 13.44 7.29
C ALA A 27 -3.72 13.54 6.40
N CYS A 28 -3.83 12.71 5.35
CA CYS A 28 -5.02 12.67 4.50
C CYS A 28 -6.27 12.27 5.30
N LYS A 29 -6.19 11.26 6.17
CA LYS A 29 -7.32 10.85 7.05
C LYS A 29 -7.74 11.90 8.10
N GLY A 30 -7.11 13.08 8.13
CA GLY A 30 -7.57 14.21 8.92
C GLY A 30 -7.20 14.16 10.40
N TYR A 31 -6.24 13.31 10.79
CA TYR A 31 -5.76 13.26 12.18
C TYR A 31 -5.10 14.57 12.65
N PHE A 32 -4.76 15.49 11.73
CA PHE A 32 -4.10 16.78 12.02
C PHE A 32 -4.97 18.03 11.76
N GLY A 33 -6.28 17.89 11.57
CA GLY A 33 -7.24 19.02 11.50
C GLY A 33 -7.57 19.54 10.09
N HIS A 34 -8.78 20.12 9.96
CA HIS A 34 -9.39 20.83 8.81
C HIS A 34 -8.94 20.44 7.39
N VAL A 35 -8.81 19.15 7.11
CA VAL A 35 -8.58 18.68 5.74
C VAL A 35 -9.94 18.62 5.02
N PRO A 36 -10.07 19.17 3.80
CA PRO A 36 -11.30 19.09 3.02
C PRO A 36 -11.80 17.64 2.92
N VAL A 37 -13.09 17.41 3.12
CA VAL A 37 -13.71 16.06 3.17
C VAL A 37 -13.38 15.21 1.94
N TRP A 38 -13.24 15.85 0.77
CA TRP A 38 -12.78 15.22 -0.48
C TRP A 38 -11.36 14.63 -0.36
N PHE A 39 -10.42 15.38 0.20
CA PHE A 39 -9.05 14.90 0.34
C PHE A 39 -8.93 13.81 1.42
N ASN A 40 -9.85 13.83 2.39
CA ASN A 40 -9.93 12.85 3.47
C ASN A 40 -10.41 11.48 2.98
N HIS A 41 -11.46 11.44 2.16
CA HIS A 41 -11.97 10.18 1.61
C HIS A 41 -11.09 9.61 0.50
N TYR A 42 -10.69 10.43 -0.48
CA TYR A 42 -10.07 9.92 -1.70
C TYR A 42 -8.56 9.75 -1.61
N GLY A 43 -7.86 10.69 -0.97
CA GLY A 43 -6.40 10.63 -0.81
C GLY A 43 -5.95 9.53 0.13
N GLY A 44 -6.73 9.27 1.19
CA GLY A 44 -6.45 8.22 2.17
C GLY A 44 -6.49 6.81 1.56
N GLY A 45 -7.50 6.52 0.73
CA GLY A 45 -7.64 5.22 0.06
C GLY A 45 -6.51 4.94 -0.93
N VAL A 46 -6.15 5.92 -1.75
CA VAL A 46 -5.04 5.79 -2.71
C VAL A 46 -3.72 5.50 -1.98
N LEU A 47 -3.41 6.24 -0.91
CA LEU A 47 -2.18 6.05 -0.14
C LEU A 47 -2.17 4.72 0.64
N TYR A 48 -3.34 4.23 1.05
CA TYR A 48 -3.50 2.93 1.69
C TYR A 48 -3.06 1.79 0.74
N GLU A 49 -3.53 1.79 -0.51
CA GLU A 49 -3.10 0.81 -1.52
C GLU A 49 -1.59 0.86 -1.78
N VAL A 50 -1.05 2.08 -1.93
CA VAL A 50 0.38 2.31 -2.15
C VAL A 50 1.19 1.74 -0.98
N PHE A 51 0.72 1.95 0.26
CA PHE A 51 1.34 1.40 1.45
C PHE A 51 1.41 -0.13 1.41
N PHE A 52 0.29 -0.83 1.14
CA PHE A 52 0.29 -2.30 1.09
C PHE A 52 1.13 -2.85 -0.07
N CYS A 53 1.13 -2.18 -1.23
CA CYS A 53 2.03 -2.52 -2.32
C CYS A 53 3.51 -2.45 -1.91
N LEU A 54 3.92 -1.35 -1.28
CA LEU A 54 5.29 -1.16 -0.82
C LEU A 54 5.67 -2.12 0.31
N LEU A 55 4.74 -2.39 1.24
CA LEU A 55 4.93 -3.31 2.34
C LEU A 55 5.16 -4.74 1.82
N ALA A 56 4.34 -5.21 0.89
CA ALA A 56 4.54 -6.51 0.25
C ALA A 56 5.87 -6.55 -0.53
N PHE A 57 6.18 -5.48 -1.27
CA PHE A 57 7.42 -5.41 -2.04
C PHE A 57 8.69 -5.42 -1.19
N LEU A 58 8.61 -4.95 0.06
CA LEU A 58 9.71 -5.02 1.02
C LEU A 58 10.17 -6.47 1.25
N PHE A 59 9.22 -7.40 1.40
CA PHE A 59 9.49 -8.82 1.58
C PHE A 59 9.90 -9.48 0.25
N TRP A 60 9.18 -9.20 -0.83
CA TRP A 60 9.40 -9.80 -2.16
C TRP A 60 10.08 -8.84 -3.15
N TYR A 61 11.25 -8.33 -2.79
CA TYR A 61 12.03 -7.39 -3.62
C TYR A 61 12.59 -8.07 -4.89
N ASN A 62 11.75 -8.22 -5.91
CA ASN A 62 12.09 -8.75 -7.23
C ASN A 62 11.12 -8.19 -8.29
N ARG A 63 11.64 -7.92 -9.49
CA ARG A 63 10.85 -7.46 -10.64
C ARG A 63 9.65 -8.34 -10.94
N ARG A 64 9.81 -9.67 -10.81
CA ARG A 64 8.75 -10.64 -11.08
C ARG A 64 7.50 -10.43 -10.22
N TYR A 65 7.66 -9.89 -9.00
CA TYR A 65 6.57 -9.74 -8.05
C TYR A 65 5.87 -8.38 -8.11
N ILE A 66 6.41 -7.39 -8.84
CA ILE A 66 5.83 -6.04 -8.89
C ILE A 66 4.38 -6.04 -9.38
N THR A 67 4.11 -6.70 -10.52
CA THR A 67 2.76 -6.78 -11.08
C THR A 67 1.83 -7.68 -10.24
N PRO A 68 2.24 -8.90 -9.84
CA PRO A 68 1.43 -9.73 -8.94
C PRO A 68 1.04 -9.03 -7.63
N ILE A 69 1.97 -8.30 -7.01
CA ILE A 69 1.69 -7.57 -5.76
C ILE A 69 0.55 -6.56 -5.98
N ALA A 70 0.64 -5.72 -7.01
CA ALA A 70 -0.40 -4.72 -7.28
C ALA A 70 -1.77 -5.37 -7.55
N ILE A 71 -1.80 -6.49 -8.29
CA ILE A 71 -3.05 -7.23 -8.56
C ILE A 71 -3.62 -7.84 -7.28
N TRP A 72 -2.77 -8.46 -6.44
CA TRP A 72 -3.21 -9.08 -5.20
C TRP A 72 -3.72 -8.06 -4.19
N VAL A 73 -3.03 -6.93 -4.05
CA VAL A 73 -3.47 -5.84 -3.17
C VAL A 73 -4.84 -5.34 -3.62
N LEU A 74 -5.00 -5.03 -4.92
CA LEU A 74 -6.29 -4.61 -5.49
C LEU A 74 -7.39 -5.66 -5.25
N ALA A 75 -7.10 -6.94 -5.51
CA ALA A 75 -8.08 -8.01 -5.33
C ALA A 75 -8.50 -8.14 -3.86
N ILE A 76 -7.56 -8.03 -2.93
CA ILE A 76 -7.84 -8.08 -1.48
C ILE A 76 -8.67 -6.87 -1.07
N THR A 77 -8.30 -5.65 -1.46
CA THR A 77 -9.03 -4.45 -1.03
C THR A 77 -10.42 -4.36 -1.65
N CYS A 78 -10.59 -4.75 -2.92
CA CYS A 78 -11.91 -4.96 -3.51
C CYS A 78 -12.73 -6.01 -2.74
N SER A 79 -12.13 -7.14 -2.36
CA SER A 79 -12.82 -8.20 -1.61
C SER A 79 -13.24 -7.72 -0.22
N LEU A 80 -12.39 -6.96 0.46
CA LEU A 80 -12.69 -6.34 1.75
C LEU A 80 -13.83 -5.32 1.62
N GLU A 81 -13.88 -4.58 0.51
CA GLU A 81 -14.96 -3.65 0.22
C GLU A 81 -16.30 -4.37 0.03
N PHE A 82 -16.34 -5.44 -0.76
CA PHE A 82 -17.54 -6.28 -0.87
C PHE A 82 -17.92 -6.97 0.45
N LEU A 83 -16.94 -7.31 1.28
CA LEU A 83 -17.17 -7.89 2.60
C LEU A 83 -17.95 -6.94 3.53
N GLN A 84 -17.94 -5.64 3.25
CA GLN A 84 -18.72 -4.65 4.01
C GLN A 84 -20.23 -4.76 3.77
N LEU A 85 -20.67 -5.43 2.70
CA LEU A 85 -22.09 -5.76 2.49
C LEU A 85 -22.54 -6.95 3.36
N TRP A 86 -21.61 -7.65 3.99
CA TRP A 86 -21.89 -8.82 4.84
C TRP A 86 -21.71 -8.46 6.33
N HIS A 87 -22.77 -8.69 7.11
CA HIS A 87 -22.88 -8.28 8.52
C HIS A 87 -23.16 -9.42 9.52
N PRO A 88 -22.39 -10.53 9.53
CA PRO A 88 -22.47 -11.52 10.59
C PRO A 88 -21.85 -11.02 11.90
N ASP A 89 -22.29 -11.57 13.03
CA ASP A 89 -21.92 -11.10 14.38
C ASP A 89 -20.40 -11.09 14.61
N PHE A 90 -19.67 -12.08 14.08
CA PHE A 90 -18.21 -12.13 14.22
C PHE A 90 -17.48 -11.02 13.45
N LEU A 91 -17.98 -10.62 12.26
CA LEU A 91 -17.39 -9.49 11.51
C LEU A 91 -17.72 -8.16 12.19
N ASN A 92 -18.92 -8.03 12.75
CA ASN A 92 -19.29 -6.83 13.50
C ASN A 92 -18.45 -6.71 14.79
N ALA A 93 -18.16 -7.83 15.48
CA ALA A 93 -17.24 -7.84 16.61
C ALA A 93 -15.81 -7.43 16.20
N ALA A 94 -15.31 -7.91 15.06
CA ALA A 94 -14.02 -7.47 14.53
C ALA A 94 -14.02 -5.96 14.21
N ARG A 95 -15.06 -5.47 13.53
CA ARG A 95 -15.28 -4.04 13.24
C ARG A 95 -15.56 -3.19 14.48
N ALA A 96 -15.82 -3.77 15.65
CA ALA A 96 -15.93 -3.00 16.88
C ALA A 96 -14.55 -2.49 17.35
N THR A 97 -13.46 -3.16 16.94
CA THR A 97 -12.09 -2.77 17.27
C THR A 97 -11.55 -1.71 16.31
N LEU A 98 -10.71 -0.79 16.80
CA LEU A 98 -10.05 0.22 15.97
C LEU A 98 -9.24 -0.38 14.79
N PRO A 99 -8.36 -1.38 15.01
CA PRO A 99 -7.63 -2.00 13.89
C PRO A 99 -8.58 -2.72 12.91
N GLY A 100 -9.65 -3.34 13.41
CA GLY A 100 -10.65 -3.98 12.58
C GLY A 100 -11.40 -2.99 11.68
N LYS A 101 -11.81 -1.81 12.19
CA LYS A 101 -12.40 -0.76 11.36
C LYS A 101 -11.45 -0.27 10.27
N MET A 102 -10.16 -0.14 10.59
CA MET A 102 -9.15 0.36 9.64
C MET A 102 -8.80 -0.65 8.54
N LEU A 103 -8.93 -1.96 8.82
CA LEU A 103 -8.62 -3.04 7.87
C LEU A 103 -9.84 -3.52 7.11
N LEU A 104 -10.97 -3.76 7.79
CA LEU A 104 -12.17 -4.36 7.19
C LEU A 104 -13.13 -3.31 6.60
N GLY A 105 -13.00 -2.05 7.01
CA GLY A 105 -13.97 -1.00 6.72
C GLY A 105 -15.34 -1.26 7.35
N THR A 106 -16.24 -0.30 7.19
CA THR A 106 -17.54 -0.28 7.86
C THR A 106 -18.72 -0.06 6.93
N THR A 107 -18.50 0.54 5.76
CA THR A 107 -19.55 1.05 4.88
C THR A 107 -19.08 0.99 3.44
N PHE A 108 -19.80 0.22 2.63
CA PHE A 108 -19.47 0.02 1.23
C PHE A 108 -19.66 1.31 0.40
N VAL A 109 -18.65 1.67 -0.39
CA VAL A 109 -18.61 2.84 -1.27
C VAL A 109 -18.10 2.43 -2.66
N TRP A 110 -19.00 2.45 -3.65
CA TRP A 110 -18.65 2.15 -5.06
C TRP A 110 -17.49 3.00 -5.60
N TRP A 111 -17.38 4.24 -5.16
CA TRP A 111 -16.32 5.16 -5.61
C TRP A 111 -14.94 4.76 -5.11
N ASP A 112 -14.80 3.89 -4.12
CA ASP A 112 -13.50 3.45 -3.62
C ASP A 112 -12.80 2.52 -4.62
N LEU A 113 -13.55 1.75 -5.42
CA LEU A 113 -13.00 0.83 -6.43
C LEU A 113 -12.05 1.55 -7.44
N PRO A 114 -12.47 2.64 -8.12
CA PRO A 114 -11.55 3.44 -8.94
C PRO A 114 -10.32 3.95 -8.19
N HIS A 115 -10.47 4.37 -6.93
CA HIS A 115 -9.34 4.84 -6.12
C HIS A 115 -8.36 3.72 -5.80
N TYR A 116 -8.86 2.49 -5.60
CA TYR A 116 -8.01 1.34 -5.38
C TYR A 116 -7.19 1.00 -6.62
N VAL A 117 -7.81 1.08 -7.81
CA VAL A 117 -7.11 0.91 -9.09
C VAL A 117 -6.01 1.97 -9.25
N ILE A 118 -6.31 3.24 -8.96
CA ILE A 118 -5.34 4.34 -9.03
C ILE A 118 -4.20 4.12 -8.02
N GLY A 119 -4.52 3.77 -6.78
CA GLY A 119 -3.54 3.52 -5.73
C GLY A 119 -2.61 2.34 -6.04
N CYS A 120 -3.15 1.22 -6.50
CA CYS A 120 -2.37 0.08 -6.97
C CYS A 120 -1.52 0.43 -8.20
N GLY A 121 -2.04 1.24 -9.13
CA GLY A 121 -1.30 1.75 -10.29
C GLY A 121 -0.10 2.61 -9.87
N LEU A 122 -0.30 3.55 -8.92
CA LEU A 122 0.78 4.35 -8.35
C LEU A 122 1.80 3.49 -7.59
N GLY A 123 1.33 2.53 -6.78
CA GLY A 123 2.19 1.56 -6.09
C GLY A 123 3.06 0.80 -7.07
N TRP A 124 2.49 0.31 -8.16
CA TRP A 124 3.22 -0.35 -9.25
C TRP A 124 4.28 0.55 -9.87
N LEU A 125 3.94 1.81 -10.18
CA LEU A 125 4.88 2.79 -10.74
C LEU A 125 6.05 3.07 -9.80
N ILE A 126 5.79 3.22 -8.50
CA ILE A 126 6.81 3.47 -7.48
C ILE A 126 7.73 2.25 -7.36
N MET A 127 7.18 1.04 -7.18
CA MET A 127 7.96 -0.21 -7.11
C MET A 127 8.84 -0.40 -8.35
N ASN A 128 8.27 -0.19 -9.54
CA ASN A 128 8.95 -0.28 -10.82
C ASN A 128 10.11 0.75 -10.92
N SER A 129 9.88 1.98 -10.48
CA SER A 129 10.87 3.05 -10.47
C SER A 129 12.02 2.76 -9.51
N ILE A 130 11.70 2.29 -8.29
CA ILE A 130 12.70 1.87 -7.29
C ILE A 130 13.57 0.75 -7.85
N TYR A 131 12.94 -0.26 -8.46
CA TYR A 131 13.69 -1.40 -9.02
C TYR A 131 14.59 -1.00 -10.19
N LYS A 132 14.11 -0.11 -11.09
CA LYS A 132 14.89 0.38 -12.24
C LYS A 132 16.11 1.21 -11.82
N ARG A 133 16.02 1.94 -10.70
CA ARG A 133 17.12 2.73 -10.13
C ARG A 133 18.21 1.86 -9.49
N LYS A 134 18.00 0.53 -9.38
CA LYS A 134 19.05 -0.38 -8.93
C LYS A 134 20.22 -0.29 -9.91
N PRO A 135 21.41 0.18 -9.48
CA PRO A 135 22.54 0.33 -10.38
C PRO A 135 22.85 -1.01 -11.04
N LYS A 136 22.89 -1.06 -12.38
CA LYS A 136 23.46 -2.20 -13.11
C LYS A 136 24.91 -2.29 -12.65
N ARG A 137 25.24 -3.30 -11.84
CA ARG A 137 26.65 -3.58 -11.54
C ARG A 137 27.33 -3.89 -12.86
N SER A 138 28.35 -3.10 -13.19
CA SER A 138 29.29 -3.46 -14.25
C SER A 138 29.74 -4.89 -14.00
N PRO A 139 29.72 -5.80 -14.99
CA PRO A 139 30.39 -7.08 -14.84
C PRO A 139 31.81 -6.75 -14.42
N ALA A 140 32.26 -7.31 -13.29
CA ALA A 140 33.66 -7.22 -12.91
C ALA A 140 34.47 -7.67 -14.12
N GLN A 141 35.28 -6.77 -14.68
CA GLN A 141 36.22 -7.12 -15.73
C GLN A 141 37.17 -8.13 -15.08
N ILE A 142 37.07 -9.38 -15.52
CA ILE A 142 38.01 -10.47 -15.20
C ILE A 142 39.25 -10.22 -16.04
#